data_AF-A0A7J9WTT2-F1
#
_entry.id   AF-A0A7J9WTT2-F1
#
_cell.length_a   1.000
_cell.length_b   1.000
_cell.length_c   1.000
_cell.angle_alpha   90.00
_cell.angle_beta   90.00
_cell.angle_gamma   90.00
#
_symmetry.space_group_name_H-M   'P 1'
#
loop_
_entity.id
_entity.type
_entity.pdbx_description
1 polymer ?
#
loop_
_entity_poly.entity_id
_entity_poly.type
_entity_poly.pdbx_seq_one_letter_code
_entity_poly.pdbx_strand_id
1 'polypeptide(L)' 'MKERCRETLERAYLFLDGELLSVSERHEIKRHLEDCAPCYERVGLEGEVSTLVARLKGCQPCPESLRLKISSLLDETR' A
#
# COMPACT_ATOMS: atom_id res chain seq x y z
N MET A 1 19.69 -3.44 -15.36
CA MET A 1 18.72 -3.69 -14.28
C MET A 1 18.18 -5.10 -14.47
N LYS A 2 18.23 -5.99 -13.47
CA LYS A 2 17.77 -7.39 -13.61
C LYS A 2 16.24 -7.44 -13.64
N GLU A 3 15.63 -8.32 -14.43
CA GLU A 3 14.15 -8.44 -14.54
C GLU A 3 13.47 -8.62 -13.19
N ARG A 4 14.06 -9.44 -12.30
CA ARG A 4 13.58 -9.63 -10.92
C ARG A 4 13.52 -8.35 -10.08
N CYS A 5 14.44 -7.40 -10.33
CA CYS A 5 14.42 -6.10 -9.64
C CYS A 5 13.27 -5.24 -10.13
N ARG A 6 12.99 -5.26 -11.43
CA ARG A 6 11.87 -4.52 -12.02
C ARG A 6 10.53 -5.04 -11.49
N GLU A 7 10.34 -6.36 -11.53
CA GLU A 7 9.12 -6.99 -11.04
C GLU A 7 8.90 -6.77 -9.54
N THR A 8 9.98 -6.78 -8.75
CA THR A 8 9.90 -6.46 -7.31
C THR A 8 9.52 -5.01 -7.08
N LEU A 9 10.08 -4.07 -7.84
CA LEU A 9 9.73 -2.65 -7.71
C LEU A 9 8.26 -2.39 -8.04
N GLU A 10 7.76 -2.98 -9.14
CA GLU A 10 6.34 -2.86 -9.52
C GLU A 10 5.42 -3.38 -8.40
N ARG A 11 5.73 -4.54 -7.82
CA ARG A 11 4.95 -5.11 -6.71
C ARG A 11 5.13 -4.36 -5.39
N ALA A 12 6.30 -3.78 -5.16
CA ALA A 12 6.55 -2.93 -3.98
C ALA A 12 5.72 -1.64 -4.01
N TYR A 13 5.47 -1.06 -5.19
CA TYR A 13 4.57 0.08 -5.31
C TYR A 13 3.13 -0.26 -4.96
N LEU A 14 2.62 -1.38 -5.48
CA LEU A 14 1.29 -1.89 -5.09
C LEU A 14 1.20 -2.12 -3.58
N PHE A 15 2.27 -2.65 -2.97
CA PHE A 15 2.35 -2.82 -1.52
C PHE A 15 2.27 -1.48 -0.76
N LEU A 16 2.97 -0.44 -1.24
CA LEU A 16 3.00 0.89 -0.63
C LEU A 16 1.67 1.65 -0.76
N ASP A 17 0.94 1.44 -1.85
CA ASP A 17 -0.39 2.02 -2.07
C ASP A 17 -1.50 1.32 -1.27
N GLY A 18 -1.16 0.23 -0.56
CA GLY A 18 -2.10 -0.51 0.27
C GLY A 18 -2.99 -1.48 -0.50
N GLU A 19 -2.61 -1.82 -1.74
CA GLU A 19 -3.32 -2.80 -2.56
C GLU A 19 -3.25 -4.21 -1.94
N LEU A 20 -4.27 -5.02 -2.24
CA LEU A 20 -4.42 -6.36 -1.70
C LEU A 20 -3.40 -7.33 -2.32
N LEU A 21 -2.21 -7.38 -1.74
CA LEU A 21 -1.22 -8.42 -2.04
C LEU A 21 -1.44 -9.67 -1.21
N SER A 22 -0.99 -10.82 -1.72
CA SER A 22 -0.96 -12.07 -0.97
C SER A 22 0.20 -12.08 0.04
N VAL A 23 0.12 -12.91 1.08
CA VAL A 23 1.18 -13.04 2.10
C VAL A 23 2.52 -13.44 1.49
N SER A 24 2.48 -14.36 0.52
CA SER A 24 3.67 -14.82 -0.20
C SER A 24 4.38 -13.68 -0.93
N GLU A 25 3.61 -12.80 -1.58
CA GLU A 25 4.15 -11.69 -2.38
C GLU A 25 4.84 -10.65 -1.49
N ARG A 26 4.22 -10.34 -0.34
CA ARG A 26 4.84 -9.49 0.69
C ARG A 26 6.17 -10.06 1.18
N HIS A 27 6.24 -11.39 1.36
CA HIS A 27 7.47 -12.07 1.74
C HIS A 27 8.55 -12.02 0.65
N GLU A 28 8.16 -12.18 -0.61
CA GLU A 28 9.08 -12.08 -1.76
C GLU A 28 9.68 -10.68 -1.91
N ILE A 29 8.84 -9.65 -1.79
CA ILE A 29 9.27 -8.25 -1.85
C ILE A 29 10.28 -7.98 -0.72
N LYS A 30 9.93 -8.32 0.53
CA LYS A 30 10.81 -8.11 1.69
C LYS A 30 12.18 -8.77 1.50
N ARG A 31 12.19 -10.05 1.13
CA ARG A 31 13.43 -10.81 0.90
C ARG A 31 14.30 -10.18 -0.18
N HIS A 32 13.69 -9.74 -1.28
CA HIS A 32 14.46 -9.08 -2.35
C HIS A 32 15.00 -7.72 -1.92
N LEU A 33 14.25 -6.94 -1.14
CA LEU A 33 14.72 -5.66 -0.62
C LEU A 33 15.87 -5.85 0.39
N GLU A 34 15.87 -6.91 1.18
CA GLU A 34 16.98 -7.28 2.07
C GLU A 34 18.24 -7.70 1.30
N ASP A 35 18.07 -8.46 0.20
CA ASP A 35 19.19 -8.94 -0.63
C ASP A 35 19.70 -7.91 -1.65
N CYS A 36 18.94 -6.85 -1.92
CA CYS A 36 19.20 -5.91 -3.01
C CYS A 36 19.15 -4.44 -2.53
N ALA A 37 20.28 -3.95 -2.02
CA ALA A 37 20.49 -2.56 -1.63
C ALA A 37 19.98 -1.50 -2.64
N PRO A 38 20.20 -1.62 -3.97
CA PRO A 38 19.69 -0.60 -4.91
C PRO A 38 18.17 -0.63 -5.08
N CYS A 39 17.49 -1.75 -4.81
CA CYS A 39 16.03 -1.79 -4.77
C CYS A 39 15.51 -1.21 -3.44
N TYR A 40 16.19 -1.51 -2.33
CA TYR A 40 15.87 -0.95 -1.02
C TYR A 40 15.95 0.57 -1.00
N GLU A 41 17.02 1.16 -1.56
CA GLU A 41 17.19 2.61 -1.60
C GLU A 41 16.09 3.32 -2.39
N ARG A 42 15.63 2.70 -3.49
CA ARG A 42 14.53 3.25 -4.31
C ARG A 42 13.19 3.23 -3.58
N VAL A 43 12.84 2.09 -2.98
CA VAL A 43 11.55 1.91 -2.28
C VAL A 43 11.55 2.60 -0.92
N GLY A 44 12.72 2.73 -0.27
CA GLY A 44 12.87 3.28 1.08
C GLY A 44 12.39 4.72 1.19
N LEU A 45 12.80 5.58 0.25
CA LEU A 45 12.35 6.97 0.19
C LEU A 45 10.83 7.06 -0.01
N GLU A 46 10.28 6.22 -0.88
CA GLU A 46 8.85 6.24 -1.19
C GLU A 46 7.98 5.70 -0.04
N GLY A 47 8.49 4.77 0.77
CA GLY A 47 7.86 4.34 2.01
C GLY A 47 7.80 5.43 3.08
N GLU A 48 8.89 6.19 3.24
CA GLU A 48 8.92 7.35 4.15
C GLU A 48 7.98 8.46 3.67
N VAL A 49 7.95 8.72 2.37
CA VAL A 49 7.02 9.69 1.76
C VAL A 49 5.57 9.24 1.90
N SER A 50 5.25 7.95 1.66
CA SER A 50 3.90 7.41 1.83
C SER A 50 3.42 7.55 3.29
N THR A 51 4.29 7.26 4.25
CA THR A 51 4.01 7.45 5.69
C THR A 51 3.76 8.92 6.02
N LEU A 52 4.57 9.82 5.48
CA LEU A 52 4.44 11.26 5.68
C LEU A 52 3.16 11.80 5.05
N VAL A 53 2.81 11.38 3.82
CA VAL A 53 1.56 11.72 3.14
C VAL A 53 0.35 11.17 3.90
N ALA A 54 0.40 9.93 4.40
CA ALA A 54 -0.67 9.37 5.22
C ALA A 54 -0.92 10.19 6.50
N ARG A 55 0.16 10.68 7.13
CA ARG A 55 0.08 11.58 8.28
C ARG A 55 -0.46 12.97 7.92
N LEU A 56 -0.07 13.52 6.77
CA LEU A 56 -0.50 14.83 6.29
C LEU A 56 -1.91 14.84 5.67
N LYS A 57 -2.38 13.70 5.14
CA LYS A 57 -3.74 13.50 4.62
C LYS A 57 -4.82 13.65 5.68
N GLY A 58 -4.42 13.90 6.95
CA GLY A 58 -5.25 14.47 8.00
C GLY A 58 -6.64 13.92 7.95
N CYS A 59 -6.80 12.66 8.39
CA CYS A 59 -8.05 11.89 8.34
C CYS A 59 -9.27 12.81 8.54
N GLN A 60 -9.85 13.29 7.44
CA GLN A 60 -11.14 13.95 7.51
C GLN A 60 -12.12 12.81 7.80
N PRO A 61 -12.77 12.81 8.98
CA PRO A 61 -13.71 11.76 9.32
C PRO A 61 -14.76 11.70 8.21
N CYS A 62 -15.12 10.47 7.79
CA CYS A 62 -16.17 10.27 6.82
C CYS A 62 -17.43 11.01 7.31
N PRO A 63 -18.05 11.90 6.49
CA PRO A 63 -19.23 12.63 6.90
C PRO A 63 -20.32 11.67 7.39
N GLU A 64 -20.91 11.98 8.54
CA GLU A 64 -21.85 11.08 9.21
C GLU A 64 -23.05 10.73 8.31
N SER A 65 -23.50 11.69 7.51
CA SER A 65 -24.56 11.50 6.52
C SER A 65 -24.24 10.44 5.48
N LEU A 66 -23.00 10.40 4.97
CA LEU A 66 -22.52 9.39 4.03
C LEU A 66 -22.42 8.02 4.71
N ARG A 67 -21.89 7.97 5.93
CA ARG A 67 -21.76 6.73 6.71
C ARG A 67 -23.13 6.10 6.97
N LEU A 68 -24.10 6.89 7.43
CA LEU A 68 -25.48 6.44 7.67
C LEU A 68 -26.15 5.91 6.41
N LYS A 69 -25.98 6.61 5.28
CA LYS A 69 -26.56 6.20 3.99
C LYS A 69 -26.01 4.86 3.52
N ILE A 70 -24.70 4.65 3.63
CA ILE A 70 -24.06 3.38 3.25
C ILE A 70 -24.49 2.25 4.18
N SER A 71 -24.53 2.48 5.50
CA SER A 71 -24.99 1.47 6.47
C SER A 71 -26.43 1.03 6.19
N SER A 72 -27.33 1.96 5.85
CA SER A 72 -28.72 1.63 5.49
C SER A 72 -28.80 0.77 4.24
N LEU A 73 -28.01 1.08 3.20
CA LEU A 73 -27.99 0.31 1.95
C LEU A 73 -27.47 -1.11 2.15
N LEU A 74 -26.46 -1.28 3.02
CA LEU A 74 -25.90 -2.60 3.33
C LEU A 74 -26.90 -3.47 4.12
N ASP A 75 -27.71 -2.86 4.99
CA ASP A 75 -28.75 -3.56 5.76
C ASP A 75 -29.93 -4.00 4.86
N GLU A 76 -30.34 -3.16 3.91
CA GLU A 76 -31.39 -3.47 2.92
C GLU A 76 -31.01 -4.59 1.94
N THR A 77 -29.71 -4.80 1.70
CA THR A 77 -29.23 -5.80 0.71
C THR A 77 -29.05 -7.20 1.34
N ARG A 78 -29.45 -7.38 2.60
CA ARG A 78 -29.34 -8.63 3.35
C ARG A 78 -30.66 -9.39 3.42
#